data_AF-A0A3A6E7W8-F1
#
_entry.id   AF-A0A3A6E7W8-F1
#
_cell.length_a   1.000
_cell.length_b   1.000
_cell.length_c   1.000
_cell.angle_alpha   90.00
_cell.angle_beta   90.00
_cell.angle_gamma   90.00
#
_symmetry.space_group_name_H-M   'P 1'
#
loop_
_entity.id
_entity.type
_entity.pdbx_description
1 polymer ?
#
loop_
_entity_poly.entity_id
_entity_poly.type
_entity_poly.pdbx_seq_one_letter_code
_entity_poly.pdbx_strand_id
1 'polypeptide(L)' 'MYDRIRNLREDHDLRQIDLASYLKCTQVCYSNYETGKRDIPTEALIMLARYYNTSTDYLLNLTDEPAPYPPLKR' A
#
# COMPACT_ATOMS: atom_id res chain seq x y z
N MET A 1 -11.21 4.84 1.97
CA MET A 1 -10.79 4.13 3.21
C MET A 1 -9.27 3.99 3.24
N TYR A 2 -8.64 3.52 2.15
CA TYR A 2 -7.18 3.52 2.02
C TYR A 2 -6.69 4.59 1.04
N ASP A 3 -7.02 5.85 1.32
CA ASP A 3 -6.82 6.95 0.38
C ASP A 3 -5.32 7.19 0.11
N ARG A 4 -4.44 6.91 1.09
CA ARG A 4 -2.98 6.98 0.92
C ARG A 4 -2.41 5.96 -0.07
N ILE A 5 -2.98 4.77 -0.17
CA ILE A 5 -2.50 3.76 -1.13
C ILE A 5 -2.76 4.25 -2.56
N ARG A 6 -3.95 4.82 -2.78
CA ARG A 6 -4.30 5.42 -4.06
C ARG A 6 -3.43 6.63 -4.37
N ASN A 7 -3.25 7.53 -3.42
CA ASN A 7 -2.44 8.74 -3.60
C ASN A 7 -0.98 8.37 -3.93
N LEU A 8 -0.36 7.47 -3.16
CA LEU A 8 1.00 6.99 -3.43
C LEU A 8 1.12 6.33 -4.81
N ARG A 9 0.09 5.62 -5.28
CA ARG A 9 0.09 5.09 -6.65
C ARG A 9 0.07 6.22 -7.68
N GLU A 10 -0.79 7.20 -7.51
CA GLU A 10 -0.94 8.34 -8.42
C GLU A 10 0.31 9.23 -8.43
N ASP A 11 0.91 9.50 -7.26
CA ASP A 11 2.14 10.28 -7.10
C ASP A 11 3.36 9.61 -7.76
N HIS A 12 3.34 8.28 -7.88
CA HIS A 12 4.39 7.50 -8.55
C HIS A 12 4.08 7.21 -10.03
N ASP A 13 3.02 7.82 -10.60
CA ASP A 13 2.56 7.59 -11.99
C ASP A 13 2.30 6.11 -12.33
N LEU A 14 1.91 5.31 -11.32
CA LEU A 14 1.68 3.88 -11.47
C LEU A 14 0.23 3.58 -11.86
N ARG A 15 0.04 2.59 -12.74
CA ARG A 15 -1.30 2.07 -13.02
C ARG A 15 -1.64 0.98 -12.00
N GLN A 16 -2.93 0.78 -11.78
CA GLN A 16 -3.40 -0.28 -10.88
C GLN A 16 -2.91 -1.68 -11.27
N ILE A 17 -2.72 -1.95 -12.57
CA ILE A 17 -2.18 -3.22 -13.06
C ILE A 17 -0.71 -3.43 -12.61
N ASP A 18 0.09 -2.37 -12.51
CA ASP A 18 1.51 -2.47 -12.18
C ASP A 18 1.68 -2.91 -10.72
N LEU A 19 0.90 -2.34 -9.80
CA LEU A 19 0.88 -2.76 -8.40
C LEU A 19 0.16 -4.09 -8.20
N ALA A 20 -0.89 -4.38 -8.96
CA ALA A 20 -1.52 -5.69 -8.91
C ALA A 20 -0.53 -6.80 -9.30
N SER A 21 0.29 -6.59 -10.34
CA SER A 21 1.38 -7.50 -10.71
C SER A 21 2.41 -7.67 -9.59
N TYR A 22 2.83 -6.57 -8.96
CA TYR A 22 3.75 -6.63 -7.81
C TYR A 22 3.18 -7.43 -6.63
N LEU A 23 1.90 -7.20 -6.31
CA LEU A 23 1.18 -7.85 -5.21
C LEU A 23 0.63 -9.24 -5.59
N LYS A 24 0.93 -9.73 -6.80
CA LYS A 24 0.46 -11.02 -7.32
C LYS A 24 -1.06 -11.20 -7.21
N CYS A 25 -1.81 -10.13 -7.48
CA CYS A 25 -3.26 -10.13 -7.52
C CYS A 25 -3.80 -9.59 -8.85
N THR A 26 -5.11 -9.65 -9.05
CA THR A 26 -5.74 -9.06 -10.24
C THR A 26 -5.89 -7.55 -10.07
N GLN A 27 -5.93 -6.80 -11.19
CA GLN A 27 -6.16 -5.35 -11.15
C GLN A 27 -7.48 -4.99 -10.45
N VAL A 28 -8.53 -5.79 -10.64
CA VAL A 28 -9.82 -5.63 -9.94
C VAL A 28 -9.66 -5.83 -8.43
N CYS A 29 -8.87 -6.83 -8.01
CA CYS A 29 -8.60 -7.07 -6.59
C CYS A 29 -7.88 -5.86 -5.96
N TYR A 30 -6.86 -5.33 -6.65
CA TYR A 30 -6.16 -4.12 -6.21
C TYR A 30 -7.07 -2.89 -6.17
N SER A 31 -7.93 -2.69 -7.18
CA SER A 31 -8.92 -1.59 -7.15
C SER A 31 -9.91 -1.73 -5.99
N ASN A 32 -10.28 -2.95 -5.60
CA ASN A 32 -11.13 -3.19 -4.44
C ASN A 32 -10.42 -2.82 -3.12
N TYR A 33 -9.09 -2.97 -3.07
CA TYR A 33 -8.29 -2.48 -1.95
C TYR A 33 -8.36 -0.95 -1.85
N GLU A 34 -8.05 -0.22 -2.93
CA GLU A 34 -8.08 1.26 -2.91
C GLU A 34 -9.46 1.82 -2.51
N THR A 35 -10.52 1.18 -2.99
CA THR A 35 -11.90 1.61 -2.72
C THR A 35 -12.44 1.15 -1.36
N GLY A 36 -11.74 0.27 -0.65
CA GLY A 36 -12.21 -0.32 0.61
C GLY A 36 -13.35 -1.32 0.45
N LYS A 37 -13.66 -1.76 -0.78
CA LYS A 37 -14.63 -2.84 -1.04
C LYS A 37 -14.14 -4.20 -0.53
N ARG A 38 -12.83 -4.34 -0.37
CA ARG A 38 -12.18 -5.53 0.18
C ARG A 38 -11.05 -5.08 1.11
N ASP A 39 -10.96 -5.72 2.27
CA ASP A 39 -9.84 -5.51 3.17
C ASP A 39 -8.52 -5.96 2.55
N ILE A 40 -7.46 -5.23 2.88
CA ILE A 40 -6.12 -5.48 2.37
C ILE A 40 -5.48 -6.60 3.22
N PRO A 41 -5.05 -7.71 2.60
CA PRO A 41 -4.31 -8.73 3.31
C PRO A 41 -3.02 -8.16 3.93
N THR A 42 -2.66 -8.61 5.12
CA THR A 42 -1.46 -8.13 5.84
C THR A 42 -0.19 -8.27 5.01
N GLU A 43 -0.06 -9.35 4.22
CA GLU A 43 1.08 -9.54 3.31
C GLU A 43 1.16 -8.44 2.25
N ALA A 44 0.03 -8.11 1.60
CA ALA A 44 -0.02 -7.04 0.61
C ALA A 44 0.28 -5.67 1.24
N LEU A 45 -0.22 -5.43 2.46
CA LEU A 45 0.06 -4.20 3.20
C LEU A 45 1.56 -4.05 3.52
N ILE A 46 2.21 -5.13 3.97
CA ILE A 46 3.67 -5.15 4.22
C ILE A 46 4.45 -4.92 2.92
N MET A 47 4.01 -5.54 1.81
CA MET A 47 4.63 -5.37 0.50
C MET A 47 4.52 -3.92 0.02
N LEU A 48 3.36 -3.28 0.16
CA LEU A 48 3.17 -1.86 -0.20
C LEU A 48 4.02 -0.95 0.68
N ALA A 49 4.07 -1.18 1.99
CA ALA A 49 4.90 -0.40 2.90
C ALA A 49 6.39 -0.46 2.50
N ARG A 50 6.87 -1.65 2.12
CA ARG A 50 8.24 -1.82 1.60
C ARG A 50 8.44 -1.17 0.23
N TYR A 51 7.48 -1.30 -0.67
CA TYR A 51 7.55 -0.73 -2.02
C TYR A 51 7.67 0.80 -2.00
N TYR A 52 6.84 1.46 -1.18
CA TYR A 52 6.85 2.91 -1.02
C TYR A 52 7.84 3.42 0.02
N ASN A 53 8.63 2.53 0.64
CA ASN A 53 9.54 2.85 1.72
C ASN A 53 8.87 3.69 2.83
N THR A 54 7.73 3.20 3.33
CA THR A 54 6.89 3.84 4.35
C THR A 54 6.45 2.83 5.42
N SER A 55 5.76 3.27 6.46
CA SER A 55 5.18 2.40 7.49
C SER A 55 3.77 1.92 7.11
N THR A 56 3.35 0.78 7.66
CA THR A 56 1.95 0.35 7.54
C THR A 56 1.00 1.32 8.23
N ASP A 57 1.46 1.96 9.30
CA ASP A 57 0.68 2.96 10.04
C ASP A 57 0.38 4.17 9.17
N TYR A 58 1.36 4.60 8.37
CA TYR A 58 1.15 5.62 7.35
C TYR A 58 0.09 5.15 6.36
N LEU A 59 0.23 3.97 5.74
CA LEU A 59 -0.75 3.46 4.77
C LEU A 59 -2.18 3.32 5.33
N LEU A 60 -2.30 3.02 6.62
CA LEU A 60 -3.58 2.86 7.33
C LEU A 60 -4.18 4.17 7.87
N ASN A 61 -3.57 5.33 7.57
CA ASN A 61 -3.96 6.64 8.11
C ASN A 61 -3.87 6.75 9.65
N LEU A 62 -2.99 5.98 10.29
CA LEU A 62 -2.75 6.05 11.73
C LEU A 62 -1.70 7.11 12.11
N THR A 63 -0.92 7.59 11.14
CA THR A 63 0.08 8.66 11.31
C THR A 63 0.23 9.48 10.04
N ASP A 64 0.63 10.75 10.18
CA ASP A 64 1.06 11.61 9.07
C ASP A 64 2.55 11.47 8.74
N GLU A 65 3.33 10.80 9.59
CA GLU A 65 4.76 10.56 9.37
C GLU A 65 4.96 9.44 8.34
N PRO A 66 5.46 9.73 7.12
CA PRO A 66 5.70 8.72 6.10
C PRO A 66 6.93 7.85 6.39
N ALA A 67 7.86 8.30 7.22
CA ALA A 67 9.09 7.57 7.44
C ALA A 67 8.81 6.18 8.04
N PRO A 68 9.43 5.12 7.49
CA PRO A 68 9.35 3.81 8.08
C PRO A 68 10.14 3.80 9.41
N TYR A 69 9.68 2.98 10.35
CA TYR A 69 10.39 2.79 11.60
C TYR A 69 11.76 2.13 11.36
N PRO A 70 12.73 2.35 12.26
CA PRO A 70 14.01 1.65 12.21
C PRO A 70 13.80 0.13 12.11
N PRO A 71 14.60 -0.57 11.29
CA PRO A 71 14.48 -2.02 11.17
C PRO A 71 14.73 -2.71 12.51
N LEU A 72 14.08 -3.85 12.74
CA LEU A 72 14.37 -4.68 13.90
C LEU A 72 15.88 -4.98 13.93
N LYS A 73 16.52 -4.65 15.06
CA LYS A 73 17.87 -5.13 15.35
C LYS A 73 17.79 -6.65 15.50
N ARG A 74 18.36 -7.38 14.55
CA ARG A 74 18.51 -8.83 14.59
C ARG A 74 19.88 -9.20 15.15
#